data_AF-A0A814TU48-F1
#
_entry.id   AF-A0A814TU48-F1
#
_cell.length_a   1.000
_cell.length_b   1.000
_cell.length_c   1.000
_cell.angle_alpha   90.00
_cell.angle_beta   90.00
_cell.angle_gamma   90.00
#
_symmetry.space_group_name_H-M   'P 1'
#
loop_
_entity.id
_entity.type
_entity.pdbx_description
1 polymer ?
#
loop_
_entity_poly.entity_id
_entity_poly.type
_entity_poly.pdbx_seq_one_letter_code
_entity_poly.pdbx_strand_id
1 'polypeptide(L)'
;MHDIPSKYEYLAELQKLDIQLSLSLTIQCRICGVPAEYSYFGVISCNPCKMFFKRNANAGQVAFVCNFDGQCEININNRHICSACRLAKCFKCGMSTDKFRTSRNILAKVQAQRQLERSDH
;
A
#
# COMPACT_ATOMS: atom_id res chain seq x y z
N MET A 1 -1.48 -46.90 7.95
CA MET A 1 -0.54 -46.34 8.93
C MET A 1 -0.24 -44.92 8.44
N HIS A 2 -0.91 -43.92 9.00
CA HIS A 2 -0.66 -42.53 8.64
C HIS A 2 0.18 -41.93 9.77
N ASP A 3 1.42 -41.56 9.46
CA ASP A 3 2.34 -41.00 10.44
C ASP A 3 1.83 -39.64 10.94
N ILE A 4 1.73 -39.50 12.26
CA ILE A 4 1.39 -38.24 12.93
C ILE A 4 2.71 -37.48 13.12
N PRO A 5 2.84 -36.24 12.58
CA PRO A 5 4.07 -35.46 12.70
C PRO A 5 4.47 -35.26 14.17
N SER A 6 5.76 -35.34 14.47
CA SER A 6 6.26 -35.06 15.82
C SER A 6 6.00 -33.59 16.19
N LYS A 7 5.90 -33.31 17.51
CA LYS A 7 5.75 -31.94 18.02
C LYS A 7 6.83 -30.98 17.47
N TYR A 8 8.05 -31.48 17.26
CA TYR A 8 9.16 -30.69 16.73
C TYR A 8 9.05 -30.44 15.23
N GLU A 9 8.55 -31.40 14.46
CA GLU A 9 8.25 -31.22 13.03
C GLU A 9 7.09 -30.24 12.82
N TYR A 10 6.04 -30.33 13.64
CA TYR A 10 4.91 -29.38 13.61
C TYR A 10 5.35 -27.94 13.93
N LEU A 11 6.20 -27.76 14.95
CA LEU A 11 6.75 -26.44 15.29
C LEU A 11 7.67 -25.89 14.18
N ALA A 12 8.45 -26.75 13.51
CA ALA A 12 9.26 -26.36 12.37
C ALA A 12 8.40 -25.98 11.15
N GLU A 13 7.24 -26.63 10.95
CA GLU A 13 6.26 -26.26 9.91
C GLU A 13 5.55 -24.92 10.21
N LEU A 14 5.17 -24.68 11.47
CA LEU A 14 4.63 -23.39 11.91
C LEU A 14 5.64 -22.24 11.74
N GLN A 15 6.93 -22.50 12.00
CA GLN A 15 8.00 -21.53 11.74
C GLN A 15 8.22 -21.29 10.23
N LYS A 16 8.09 -22.32 9.38
CA LYS A 16 8.12 -22.15 7.92
C LYS A 16 6.93 -21.33 7.41
N LEU A 17 5.75 -21.49 8.01
CA LEU A 17 4.57 -20.64 7.77
C LEU A 17 4.79 -19.18 8.23
N ASP A 18 5.39 -18.95 9.40
CA ASP A 18 5.76 -17.61 9.90
C ASP A 18 6.85 -16.93 9.04
N ILE A 19 7.80 -17.70 8.53
CA ILE A 19 8.83 -17.24 7.59
C ILE A 19 8.21 -16.92 6.23
N GLN A 20 7.22 -17.70 5.77
CA GLN A 20 6.49 -17.42 4.54
C GLN A 20 5.54 -16.21 4.67
N LEU A 21 4.97 -15.98 5.87
CA LEU A 21 4.16 -14.81 6.22
C LEU A 21 4.99 -13.54 6.41
N SER A 22 6.23 -13.65 6.89
CA SER A 22 7.18 -12.53 7.03
C SER A 22 7.96 -12.22 5.75
N LEU A 23 8.17 -13.20 4.84
CA LEU A 23 8.63 -12.97 3.46
C LEU A 23 7.54 -12.40 2.53
N SER A 24 6.30 -12.21 3.00
CA SER A 24 5.40 -11.16 2.50
C SER A 24 5.92 -9.79 2.92
N LEU A 25 7.10 -9.43 2.39
CA LEU A 25 7.75 -8.12 2.42
C LEU A 25 6.72 -6.98 2.51
N THR A 26 6.80 -6.21 3.59
CA THR A 26 5.84 -5.20 4.06
C THR A 26 5.63 -4.06 3.07
N ILE A 27 4.87 -4.33 2.01
CA ILE A 27 4.38 -3.31 1.11
C ILE A 27 3.43 -2.40 1.90
N GLN A 28 3.78 -1.13 2.00
CA GLN A 28 3.00 -0.13 2.71
C GLN A 28 2.22 0.75 1.74
N CYS A 29 1.00 1.10 2.13
CA CYS A 29 0.21 2.12 1.48
C CYS A 29 1.00 3.43 1.39
N ARG A 30 1.31 3.87 0.17
CA ARG A 30 2.12 5.09 -0.07
C ARG A 30 1.46 6.37 0.45
N ILE A 31 0.19 6.29 0.84
CA ILE A 31 -0.59 7.43 1.33
C ILE A 31 -0.56 7.53 2.85
N CYS A 32 -0.85 6.44 3.58
CA CYS A 32 -0.98 6.48 5.05
C CYS A 32 -0.10 5.46 5.80
N GLY A 33 0.78 4.73 5.11
CA GLY A 33 1.77 3.84 5.71
C GLY A 33 1.26 2.47 6.19
N VAL A 34 -0.05 2.24 6.24
CA VAL A 34 -0.59 0.93 6.65
C VAL A 34 -0.22 -0.17 5.66
N PRO A 35 -0.11 -1.44 6.09
CA PRO A 35 0.11 -2.57 5.18
C PRO A 35 -0.89 -2.58 4.01
N ALA A 36 -0.39 -2.92 2.83
CA ALA A 36 -1.16 -3.00 1.60
C ALA A 36 -0.68 -4.17 0.74
N GLU A 37 -1.63 -4.91 0.18
CA GLU A 37 -1.34 -6.09 -0.65
C GLU A 37 -1.35 -5.76 -2.16
N TYR A 38 -2.01 -4.66 -2.53
CA TYR A 38 -2.37 -4.38 -3.93
C TYR A 38 -2.04 -2.93 -4.32
N SER A 39 -1.82 -2.71 -5.61
CA SER A 39 -1.94 -1.37 -6.19
C SER A 39 -3.36 -1.13 -6.64
N TYR A 40 -3.88 0.04 -6.29
CA TYR A 40 -5.13 0.59 -6.80
C TYR A 40 -4.84 1.93 -7.46
N PHE A 41 -5.48 2.22 -8.58
CA PHE A 41 -5.28 3.50 -9.29
C PHE A 41 -3.81 3.75 -9.65
N GLY A 42 -3.05 2.68 -9.90
CA GLY A 42 -1.62 2.75 -10.23
C GLY A 42 -0.66 2.89 -9.05
N VAL A 43 -1.14 2.94 -7.80
CA VAL A 43 -0.30 3.11 -6.61
C VAL A 43 -0.63 2.08 -5.54
N ILE A 44 0.42 1.57 -4.91
CA ILE A 44 0.31 0.72 -3.72
C ILE A 44 -0.48 1.45 -2.64
N SER A 45 -1.64 0.92 -2.30
CA SER A 45 -2.54 1.58 -1.35
C SER A 45 -3.48 0.61 -0.65
N CYS A 46 -3.89 0.99 0.55
CA CYS A 46 -4.88 0.25 1.31
C CYS A 46 -6.30 0.55 0.81
N ASN A 47 -7.25 -0.33 1.13
CA ASN A 47 -8.66 -0.19 0.75
C ASN A 47 -9.29 1.17 1.18
N PRO A 48 -9.04 1.70 2.39
CA PRO A 48 -9.55 3.02 2.77
C PRO A 48 -9.05 4.15 1.85
N CYS A 49 -7.78 4.14 1.42
CA CYS A 49 -7.25 5.15 0.51
C CYS A 49 -7.73 4.96 -0.93
N LYS A 50 -7.89 3.71 -1.38
CA LYS A 50 -8.56 3.39 -2.65
C LYS A 50 -9.97 4.00 -2.70
N MET A 51 -10.79 3.73 -1.70
CA MET A 51 -12.18 4.19 -1.67
C MET A 51 -12.28 5.71 -1.54
N PHE A 52 -11.41 6.31 -0.72
CA PHE A 52 -11.29 7.75 -0.63
C PHE A 52 -10.94 8.38 -1.99
N PHE A 53 -9.93 7.86 -2.69
CA PHE A 53 -9.55 8.38 -4.00
C PHE A 53 -10.68 8.25 -5.02
N LYS A 54 -11.31 7.06 -5.12
CA LYS A 54 -12.43 6.82 -6.05
C LYS A 54 -13.57 7.83 -5.90
N ARG A 55 -13.91 8.22 -4.67
CA ARG A 55 -15.00 9.17 -4.38
C ARG A 55 -14.65 10.61 -4.73
N ASN A 56 -13.37 10.97 -4.65
CA ASN A 56 -12.95 12.36 -4.60
C ASN A 56 -12.09 12.80 -5.80
N ALA A 57 -11.56 11.87 -6.59
CA ALA A 57 -10.65 12.18 -7.69
C ALA A 57 -11.25 13.14 -8.73
N ASN A 58 -12.54 12.99 -9.05
CA ASN A 58 -13.22 13.84 -10.05
C ASN A 58 -13.65 15.20 -9.50
N ALA A 59 -13.86 15.32 -8.19
CA ALA A 59 -14.15 16.60 -7.56
C ALA A 59 -12.88 17.49 -7.48
N GLY A 60 -11.70 16.89 -7.64
CA GLY A 60 -10.42 17.58 -7.62
C GLY A 60 -10.03 18.09 -6.24
N GLN A 61 -8.86 18.73 -6.16
CA GLN A 61 -8.35 19.30 -4.91
C GLN A 61 -9.16 20.51 -4.43
N VAL A 62 -9.85 21.20 -5.35
CA VAL A 62 -10.68 22.39 -5.07
C VAL A 62 -11.92 22.10 -4.20
N ALA A 63 -12.34 20.83 -4.11
CA ALA A 63 -13.47 20.43 -3.27
C ALA A 63 -13.15 20.39 -1.78
N PHE A 64 -11.87 20.47 -1.39
CA PHE A 64 -11.44 20.39 0.00
C PHE A 64 -10.54 21.56 0.36
N VAL A 65 -10.86 22.21 1.48
CA VAL A 65 -9.99 23.23 2.07
C VAL A 65 -9.15 22.57 3.18
N CYS A 66 -7.85 22.88 3.20
CA CYS A 66 -7.00 22.54 4.33
C CYS A 66 -7.18 23.59 5.43
N ASN A 67 -7.40 23.16 6.67
CA ASN A 67 -7.52 24.05 7.83
C ASN A 67 -6.15 24.37 8.48
N PHE A 68 -5.06 24.02 7.80
CA PHE A 68 -3.68 24.21 8.21
C PHE A 68 -2.90 24.75 6.99
N ASP A 69 -1.59 24.51 6.91
CA ASP A 69 -0.73 25.09 5.87
C ASP A 69 -0.65 24.29 4.56
N GLY A 70 -1.61 23.38 4.30
CA GLY A 70 -1.61 22.54 3.10
C GLY A 70 -0.50 21.47 3.06
N GLN A 71 0.24 21.29 4.16
CA GLN A 71 1.37 20.35 4.28
C GLN A 71 1.14 19.28 5.36
N CYS A 72 -0.11 18.94 5.67
CA CYS A 72 -0.40 17.94 6.69
C CYS A 72 0.26 16.59 6.37
N GLU A 73 1.02 16.05 7.32
CA GLU A 73 1.50 14.69 7.24
C GLU A 73 0.30 13.73 7.28
N ILE A 74 0.28 12.73 6.38
CA ILE A 74 -0.79 11.74 6.31
C ILE A 74 -0.25 10.37 6.73
N ASN A 75 -0.79 9.85 7.82
CA ASN A 75 -0.51 8.54 8.41
C ASN A 75 -1.81 7.84 8.85
N ILE A 76 -1.71 6.65 9.45
CA ILE A 76 -2.90 5.87 9.86
C ILE A 76 -3.80 6.63 10.84
N ASN A 77 -3.21 7.41 11.75
CA ASN A 77 -3.91 8.08 12.84
C ASN A 77 -4.61 9.36 12.38
N ASN A 78 -4.05 10.08 11.39
CA ASN A 78 -4.54 11.41 11.02
C ASN A 78 -5.10 11.51 9.58
N ARG A 79 -5.13 10.43 8.78
CA ARG A 79 -5.64 10.43 7.39
C ARG A 79 -7.12 10.83 7.24
N HIS A 80 -7.86 10.99 8.33
CA HIS A 80 -9.25 11.46 8.30
C HIS A 80 -9.37 12.96 8.64
N ILE A 81 -8.32 13.57 9.20
CA ILE A 81 -8.33 14.96 9.67
C ILE A 81 -8.30 15.95 8.50
N CYS A 82 -7.47 15.69 7.48
CA CYS A 82 -7.34 16.60 6.34
C CYS A 82 -7.56 15.88 5.00
N SER A 83 -8.79 15.97 4.48
CA SER A 83 -9.15 15.44 3.15
C SER A 83 -8.38 16.12 2.02
N ALA A 84 -8.12 17.44 2.12
CA ALA A 84 -7.36 18.18 1.12
C ALA A 84 -5.94 17.63 0.93
N CYS A 85 -5.17 17.55 2.03
CA CYS A 85 -3.80 17.04 1.98
C CYS A 85 -3.76 15.54 1.64
N ARG A 86 -4.75 14.75 2.08
CA ARG A 86 -4.84 13.34 1.70
C ARG A 86 -5.05 13.16 0.20
N LEU A 87 -5.96 13.91 -0.41
CA LEU A 87 -6.22 13.85 -1.85
C LEU A 87 -5.01 14.37 -2.64
N ALA A 88 -4.38 15.45 -2.19
CA ALA A 88 -3.15 15.95 -2.77
C ALA A 88 -2.03 14.89 -2.74
N LYS A 89 -1.85 14.19 -1.62
CA LYS A 89 -0.88 13.09 -1.50
C LYS A 89 -1.22 11.92 -2.44
N CYS A 90 -2.49 11.57 -2.62
CA CYS A 90 -2.91 10.54 -3.59
C CYS A 90 -2.38 10.86 -5.00
N PHE A 91 -2.65 12.07 -5.50
CA PHE A 91 -2.17 12.52 -6.80
C PHE A 91 -0.64 12.64 -6.86
N LYS A 92 -0.01 13.20 -5.83
CA LYS A 92 1.47 13.34 -5.73
C LYS A 92 2.18 11.98 -5.81
N CYS A 93 1.58 10.92 -5.26
CA CYS A 93 2.10 9.56 -5.36
C CYS A 93 1.77 8.87 -6.69
N GLY A 94 1.06 9.51 -7.60
CA GLY A 94 0.77 9.00 -8.95
C GLY A 94 -0.56 8.26 -9.10
N MET A 95 -1.50 8.41 -8.15
CA MET A 95 -2.85 7.85 -8.34
C MET A 95 -3.56 8.56 -9.49
N SER A 96 -4.13 7.78 -10.41
CA SER A 96 -4.92 8.30 -11.53
C SER A 96 -6.18 7.46 -11.73
N THR A 97 -7.27 8.13 -12.09
CA THR A 97 -8.55 7.52 -12.49
C THR A 97 -8.42 6.64 -13.72
N ASP A 98 -7.44 6.93 -14.60
CA ASP A 98 -7.16 6.15 -15.81
C ASP A 98 -6.55 4.77 -15.47
N LYS A 99 -5.98 4.64 -14.27
CA LYS A 99 -5.29 3.42 -13.79
C LYS A 99 -6.18 2.56 -12.90
N PHE A 100 -7.47 2.44 -13.19
CA PHE A 100 -8.47 1.76 -12.34
C PHE A 100 -8.18 0.27 -12.02
N ARG A 101 -7.28 -0.38 -12.76
CA ARG A 101 -6.95 -1.80 -12.60
C ARG A 101 -6.25 -2.08 -11.26
N THR A 102 -6.68 -3.15 -10.61
CA THR A 102 -6.01 -3.70 -9.41
C THR A 102 -4.91 -4.67 -9.84
N SER A 103 -3.72 -4.60 -9.23
CA SER A 103 -2.62 -5.55 -9.49
C SER A 103 -2.11 -6.16 -8.19
N ARG A 104 -1.92 -7.50 -8.16
CA ARG A 104 -1.41 -8.26 -7.00
C ARG A 104 0.08 -8.56 -7.05
N ASN A 105 0.69 -8.56 -8.23
CA ASN A 105 2.12 -8.85 -8.38
C ASN A 105 2.98 -7.61 -8.13
N ILE A 106 2.85 -7.03 -6.94
CA ILE A 106 3.54 -5.80 -6.54
C ILE A 106 5.01 -6.07 -6.21
N LEU A 107 5.30 -7.19 -5.55
CA LEU A 107 6.67 -7.55 -5.15
C LEU A 107 7.61 -7.71 -6.36
N ALA A 108 7.16 -8.41 -7.40
CA ALA A 108 7.93 -8.58 -8.63
C ALA A 108 8.24 -7.23 -9.32
N LYS A 109 7.28 -6.30 -9.32
CA LYS A 109 7.47 -4.95 -9.90
C LYS A 109 8.40 -4.08 -9.07
N VAL A 110 8.27 -4.08 -7.74
CA VAL A 110 9.13 -3.30 -6.84
C VAL A 110 10.57 -3.82 -6.89
N GLN A 111 10.76 -5.13 -6.98
CA GLN A 111 12.08 -5.74 -7.15
C GLN A 111 12.72 -5.36 -8.50
N ALA A 112 11.96 -5.45 -9.60
CA ALA A 112 12.44 -5.03 -10.92
C ALA A 112 12.79 -3.53 -10.97
N GLN A 113 11.99 -2.68 -10.33
CA GLN A 113 12.21 -1.23 -10.29
C GLN A 113 13.47 -0.84 -9.49
N ARG A 114 13.70 -1.50 -8.34
CA ARG A 114 14.94 -1.31 -7.54
C ARG A 114 16.19 -1.83 -8.25
N GLN A 115 16.06 -2.83 -9.13
CA GLN A 115 17.18 -3.33 -9.93
C GLN A 115 17.54 -2.33 -11.04
N LEU A 116 16.55 -1.74 -11.70
CA LEU A 116 16.76 -0.68 -12.69
C LEU A 116 17.41 0.57 -12.09
N GLU A 117 16.96 1.02 -10.91
CA GLU A 117 17.54 2.17 -10.21
C GLU A 117 18.99 1.95 -9.75
N ARG A 118 19.43 0.69 -9.61
CA ARG A 118 20.83 0.34 -9.28
C ARG A 118 21.74 0.20 -10.51
N SER A 119 21.18 0.06 -11.71
CA SER A 119 21.94 -0.03 -12.95
C SER A 119 22.23 1.32 -13.62
N ASP A 120 21.68 2.41 -13.09
CA ASP A 120 21.95 3.80 -13.51
C ASP A 120 23.00 4.51 -12.61
N HIS A 121 23.77 3.74 -11.83
CA HIS A 121 24.94 4.18 -11.05
C HIS A 121 26.13 3.25 -11.32
#